data_AF-A0A7K4MQ95-F1
#
_entry.id   AF-A0A7K4MQ95-F1
#
_cell.length_a   1.000
_cell.length_b   1.000
_cell.length_c   1.000
_cell.angle_alpha   90.00
_cell.angle_beta   90.00
_cell.angle_gamma   90.00
#
_symmetry.space_group_name_H-M   'P 1'
#
loop_
_entity.id
_entity.type
_entity.pdbx_description
1 polymer ?
#
loop_
_entity_poly.entity_id
_entity_poly.type
_entity_poly.pdbx_seq_one_letter_code
_entity_poly.pdbx_strand_id
1 'polypeptide(L)' 'MKEDRPKIKPKDIIWRSKVHHWDNTVRSDNTRFIIVKDKGKFNMYAKSDKSGEIVFHFGDKPTLDDAKEFASIRKWQEKK' A
#
# COMPACT_ATOMS: atom_id res chain seq x y z
N MET A 1 16.96 6.91 -10.61
CA MET A 1 16.64 7.55 -9.31
C MET A 1 15.91 6.52 -8.45
N LYS A 2 16.58 5.90 -7.46
CA LYS A 2 16.04 4.80 -6.64
C LYS A 2 15.89 5.18 -5.15
N GLU A 3 16.35 6.36 -4.74
CA GLU A 3 16.75 6.64 -3.35
C GLU A 3 15.69 7.32 -2.48
N ASP A 4 14.64 7.91 -3.03
CA ASP A 4 13.60 8.58 -2.22
C ASP A 4 12.40 7.70 -1.84
N ARG A 5 12.52 6.37 -1.99
CA ARG A 5 11.42 5.47 -1.64
C ARG A 5 11.46 5.19 -0.13
N PRO A 6 10.43 5.58 0.64
CA PRO A 6 10.45 5.44 2.09
C PRO A 6 10.57 3.96 2.48
N LYS A 7 11.56 3.64 3.31
CA LYS A 7 11.81 2.27 3.76
C LYS A 7 10.94 1.95 4.98
N ILE A 8 9.75 1.42 4.72
CA ILE A 8 8.77 1.09 5.77
C ILE A 8 9.17 -0.20 6.50
N LYS A 9 9.41 -0.09 7.82
CA LYS A 9 9.71 -1.26 8.65
C LYS A 9 8.41 -1.99 9.00
N PRO A 10 8.43 -3.32 9.17
CA PRO A 10 7.23 -4.09 9.49
C PRO A 10 6.48 -3.61 10.73
N LYS A 11 7.20 -3.11 11.74
CA LYS A 11 6.65 -2.55 12.99
C LYS A 11 5.82 -1.28 12.79
N ASP A 12 6.00 -0.56 11.69
CA ASP A 12 5.30 0.69 11.40
C ASP A 12 3.96 0.41 10.66
N ILE A 13 3.75 -0.84 10.22
CA ILE A 13 2.57 -1.26 9.47
C ILE A 13 1.43 -1.56 10.45
N ILE A 14 0.37 -0.78 10.36
CA ILE A 14 -0.84 -0.93 11.19
C ILE A 14 -1.85 -1.87 10.53
N TRP A 15 -1.83 -1.88 9.20
CA TRP A 15 -2.69 -2.75 8.44
C TRP A 15 -1.97 -3.23 7.19
N ARG A 16 -2.15 -4.51 6.87
CA ARG A 16 -1.59 -5.16 5.69
C ARG A 16 -2.68 -5.96 5.02
N SER A 17 -2.86 -5.74 3.73
CA SER A 17 -3.76 -6.58 2.93
C SER A 17 -3.19 -7.98 2.74
N LYS A 18 -4.07 -8.96 2.48
CA LYS A 18 -3.65 -10.15 1.72
C LYS A 18 -3.23 -9.70 0.31
N VAL A 19 -2.30 -10.44 -0.30
CA VAL A 19 -1.67 -10.15 -1.60
C VAL A 19 -2.67 -9.50 -2.57
N HIS A 20 -2.27 -8.39 -3.18
CA HIS A 20 -3.10 -7.58 -4.07
C HIS A 20 -2.50 -7.59 -5.48
N HIS A 21 -3.31 -7.98 -6.47
CA HIS A 21 -3.00 -7.74 -7.87
C HIS A 21 -3.32 -6.28 -8.20
N TRP A 22 -2.34 -5.60 -8.81
CA TRP A 22 -2.51 -4.26 -9.37
C TRP A 22 -2.73 -4.40 -10.88
N ASP A 23 -3.88 -3.98 -11.38
CA ASP A 23 -4.23 -3.94 -12.81
C ASP A 23 -3.78 -2.57 -13.38
N ASN A 24 -3.20 -2.38 -14.58
CA ASN A 24 -3.01 -3.21 -15.76
C ASN A 24 -1.61 -2.95 -16.41
N THR A 25 -0.65 -2.39 -15.64
CA THR A 25 0.69 -2.00 -16.15
C THR A 25 1.86 -2.45 -15.27
N VAL A 26 1.61 -2.98 -14.07
CA VAL A 26 2.65 -3.57 -13.19
C VAL A 26 2.07 -4.82 -12.53
N ARG A 27 2.08 -5.93 -13.28
CA ARG A 27 1.72 -7.26 -12.77
C ARG A 27 2.79 -7.70 -11.79
N SER A 28 2.45 -7.76 -10.52
CA SER A 28 3.23 -8.52 -9.56
C SER A 28 2.28 -9.10 -8.53
N ASP A 29 2.06 -10.41 -8.62
CA ASP A 29 1.38 -11.29 -7.67
C ASP A 29 2.05 -11.30 -6.27
N ASN A 30 2.98 -10.36 -6.06
CA ASN A 30 3.83 -10.21 -4.91
C ASN A 30 3.77 -8.76 -4.43
N THR A 31 2.63 -8.10 -4.50
CA THR A 31 2.46 -6.73 -4.00
C THR A 31 1.37 -6.69 -2.94
N ARG A 32 1.59 -5.96 -1.86
CA ARG A 32 0.61 -5.79 -0.77
C ARG A 32 0.37 -4.32 -0.51
N PHE A 33 -0.88 -4.01 -0.18
CA PHE A 33 -1.22 -2.71 0.33
C PHE A 33 -0.91 -2.66 1.82
N ILE A 34 -0.23 -1.61 2.25
CA ILE A 34 0.13 -1.39 3.65
C ILE A 34 -0.27 0.02 4.06
N ILE A 35 -0.77 0.13 5.29
CA ILE A 35 -1.11 1.40 5.93
C ILE A 35 -0.15 1.60 7.10
N VAL A 36 0.49 2.77 7.14
CA VAL A 36 1.44 3.18 8.16
C VAL A 36 0.92 4.46 8.81
N LYS A 37 0.94 4.52 10.14
CA LYS A 37 0.66 5.78 10.83
C LYS A 37 1.95 6.54 11.00
N ASP A 38 1.96 7.78 10.51
CA ASP A 38 3.04 8.72 10.71
C ASP A 38 2.45 10.06 11.16
N LYS A 39 2.97 10.62 12.26
CA LYS A 39 2.57 11.92 12.82
C LYS A 39 1.06 12.17 12.88
N GLY A 40 0.27 11.14 13.22
CA GLY A 40 -1.19 11.22 13.35
C GLY A 40 -1.98 11.03 12.05
N LYS A 41 -1.31 10.89 10.91
CA LYS A 41 -1.91 10.56 9.60
C LYS A 41 -1.63 9.11 9.21
N PHE A 42 -2.43 8.59 8.30
CA PHE A 42 -2.34 7.22 7.80
C PHE A 42 -1.86 7.25 6.35
N ASN A 43 -0.56 7.05 6.17
CA ASN A 43 0.03 6.91 4.85
C ASN A 43 -0.28 5.53 4.28
N MET A 44 -0.53 5.48 2.99
CA MET A 44 -0.93 4.27 2.29
C MET A 44 0.11 3.93 1.21
N TYR A 45 0.56 2.69 1.14
CA TYR A 45 1.60 2.31 0.19
C TYR A 45 1.33 0.96 -0.45
N ALA A 46 1.87 0.76 -1.66
CA ALA A 46 2.03 -0.57 -2.24
C ALA A 46 3.46 -1.02 -2.02
N LYS A 47 3.64 -2.16 -1.36
CA LYS A 47 4.94 -2.77 -1.07
C LYS A 47 5.07 -4.07 -1.84
N SER A 48 6.17 -4.27 -2.54
CA SER A 48 6.51 -5.56 -3.12
C SER A 48 6.97 -6.52 -2.02
N ASP A 49 6.37 -7.69 -1.93
CA ASP A 49 6.85 -8.80 -1.11
C ASP A 49 8.15 -9.39 -1.66
N LYS A 50 8.38 -9.33 -2.98
CA LYS A 50 9.58 -9.88 -3.62
C LYS A 50 10.82 -9.06 -3.28
N SER A 51 10.76 -7.74 -3.43
CA SER A 51 11.89 -6.86 -3.14
C SER A 51 11.85 -6.23 -1.74
N GLY A 52 10.70 -6.28 -1.07
CA GLY A 52 10.49 -5.55 0.19
C GLY A 52 10.44 -4.03 0.01
N GLU A 53 10.39 -3.53 -1.23
CA GLU A 53 10.41 -2.10 -1.54
C GLU A 53 9.00 -1.54 -1.71
N ILE A 54 8.86 -0.23 -1.46
CA ILE A 54 7.66 0.51 -1.83
C ILE A 54 7.69 0.75 -3.34
N VAL A 55 6.62 0.35 -4.01
CA VAL A 55 6.45 0.53 -5.46
C VAL A 55 5.48 1.65 -5.79
N PHE A 56 4.65 2.07 -4.82
CA PHE A 56 3.70 3.16 -5.00
C PHE A 56 3.30 3.83 -3.69
N HIS A 57 3.02 5.14 -3.72
CA HIS A 57 2.51 5.92 -2.60
C HIS A 57 1.07 6.44 -2.87
N PHE A 58 0.16 6.00 -1.99
CA PHE A 58 -1.21 6.46 -1.70
C PHE A 58 -1.48 7.95 -1.62
N GLY A 59 -0.53 8.65 -1.02
CA GLY A 59 -0.86 9.76 -0.14
C GLY A 59 -1.33 9.29 1.25
N ASP A 60 -1.76 10.25 2.05
CA ASP A 60 -2.21 10.07 3.42
C ASP A 60 -3.72 10.29 3.60
N LYS A 61 -4.24 9.70 4.67
CA LYS A 61 -5.59 9.93 5.18
C LYS A 61 -5.55 10.39 6.64
N PRO A 62 -6.53 11.20 7.08
CA PRO A 62 -6.59 11.65 8.47
C PRO A 62 -6.98 10.52 9.43
N THR A 63 -7.74 9.52 8.99
CA THR A 63 -8.18 8.40 9.85
C THR A 63 -7.81 7.03 9.28
N LEU A 64 -7.76 6.02 10.16
CA LEU A 64 -7.50 4.64 9.77
C LEU A 64 -8.64 4.08 8.93
N ASP A 65 -9.88 4.48 9.24
CA ASP A 65 -11.06 3.96 8.56
C ASP A 65 -11.14 4.50 7.13
N ASP A 66 -10.82 5.79 6.90
CA ASP A 66 -10.69 6.35 5.55
C ASP A 66 -9.61 5.62 4.73
N ALA A 67 -8.49 5.26 5.37
CA ALA A 67 -7.40 4.53 4.73
C ALA A 67 -7.82 3.08 4.39
N LYS A 68 -8.59 2.43 5.26
CA LYS A 68 -9.18 1.11 5.01
C LYS A 68 -10.27 1.14 3.96
N GLU A 69 -11.09 2.19 3.94
CA GLU A 69 -12.12 2.41 2.92
C GLU A 69 -11.47 2.60 1.56
N PHE A 70 -10.43 3.43 1.47
CA PHE A 70 -9.62 3.57 0.25
C PHE A 70 -9.03 2.23 -0.19
N ALA A 71 -8.46 1.45 0.73
CA ALA A 71 -7.94 0.11 0.45
C ALA A 71 -9.04 -0.86 -0.02
N SER A 72 -10.26 -0.72 0.52
CA SER A 72 -11.43 -1.52 0.14
C SER A 72 -11.91 -1.15 -1.26
N ILE A 73 -12.01 0.12 -1.62
CA ILE A 73 -12.39 0.59 -2.97
C ILE A 73 -11.41 0.03 -4.02
N ARG A 74 -10.11 0.01 -3.69
CA ARG A 74 -9.05 -0.54 -4.55
C ARG A 74 -9.07 -2.07 -4.70
N LYS A 75 -9.92 -2.80 -3.96
CA LYS A 75 -10.23 -4.22 -4.20
C LYS A 75 -11.17 -4.47 -5.38
N TRP A 76 -11.80 -3.44 -5.94
CA TRP A 76 -12.86 -3.63 -6.91
C TRP A 76 -12.51 -2.98 -8.24
N GLN A 77 -11.82 -3.74 -9.08
CA GLN A 77 -12.36 -4.19 -10.36
C GLN A 77 -11.32 -5.08 -11.02
N GLU A 78 -11.44 -6.39 -10.81
CA GLU A 78 -11.20 -7.31 -11.91
C GLU A 78 -12.28 -6.97 -12.94
N LYS A 79 -11.92 -6.19 -13.97
CA LYS A 79 -12.80 -6.06 -15.12
C LYS A 79 -13.03 -7.49 -15.63
N LYS A 80 -14.26 -7.98 -15.47
CA LYS A 80 -14.77 -9.06 -16.31
C LYS A 80 -14.63 -8.67 -17.78
#